data_AF-D8S864-F1
#
_entry.id   AF-D8S864-F1
#
_cell.length_a   1.000
_cell.length_b   1.000
_cell.length_c   1.000
_cell.angle_alpha   90.00
_cell.angle_beta   90.00
_cell.angle_gamma   90.00
#
_symmetry.space_group_name_H-M   'P 1'
#
loop_
_entity.id
_entity.type
_entity.pdbx_description
1 polymer ?
#
loop_
_entity_poly.entity_id
_entity_poly.type
_entity_poly.pdbx_seq_one_letter_code
_entity_poly.pdbx_strand_id
1 'polypeptide(L)'
;ISASEPKPRLRWTPELHERFVEAVTQLGGAEKATPKSVMRIMGVKGLTLYHLKSHLQKFRLGKQLNKDTNVANRNACPHHFASSQITEALRLQMEVQKKLHEQLEVQRHLQLRIEAQGKYLQALLEKARETFS
;
A
#
# COMPACT_ATOMS: atom_id res chain seq x y z
N ILE A 1 16.05 40.48 -9.67
CA ILE A 1 15.76 39.02 -9.64
C ILE A 1 16.47 38.48 -8.40
N SER A 2 15.73 38.07 -7.38
CA SER A 2 16.31 37.40 -6.21
C SER A 2 15.57 36.09 -6.09
N ALA A 3 16.11 35.04 -6.71
CA ALA A 3 15.57 33.70 -6.60
C ALA A 3 15.68 33.27 -5.13
N SER A 4 14.53 33.10 -4.48
CA SER A 4 14.48 32.50 -3.15
C SER A 4 14.99 31.07 -3.26
N GLU A 5 16.12 30.79 -2.60
CA GLU A 5 16.65 29.44 -2.49
C GLU A 5 15.54 28.47 -2.04
N PRO A 6 15.38 27.31 -2.69
CA PRO A 6 14.36 26.35 -2.29
C PRO A 6 14.74 25.81 -0.91
N LYS A 7 14.06 26.35 0.11
CA LYS A 7 14.20 25.93 1.51
C LYS A 7 14.11 24.41 1.56
N PRO A 8 15.14 23.70 2.07
CA PRO A 8 15.18 22.25 2.04
C PRO A 8 13.90 21.69 2.66
N ARG A 9 13.23 20.79 1.93
CA ARG A 9 11.97 20.19 2.37
C ARG A 9 12.20 19.53 3.73
N LEU A 10 11.39 19.88 4.72
CA LEU A 10 11.49 19.29 6.06
C LEU A 10 11.32 17.77 5.97
N ARG A 11 12.29 17.04 6.52
CA ARG A 11 12.20 15.59 6.71
C ARG A 11 11.69 15.28 8.11
N TRP A 12 10.61 14.51 8.20
CA TRP A 12 10.17 13.94 9.47
C TRP A 12 11.06 12.76 9.83
N THR A 13 12.09 13.01 10.64
CA THR A 13 12.91 11.94 11.22
C THR A 13 12.15 11.25 12.37
N PRO A 14 12.53 10.01 12.74
CA PRO A 14 11.89 9.30 13.85
C PRO A 14 11.88 10.11 15.16
N GLU A 15 12.98 10.79 15.48
CA GLU A 15 13.14 11.60 16.70
C GLU A 15 12.21 12.82 16.68
N LEU A 16 12.09 13.48 15.52
CA LEU A 16 11.19 14.62 15.35
C LEU A 16 9.72 14.17 15.44
N HIS A 17 9.41 12.99 14.92
CA HIS A 17 8.09 12.39 15.03
C HIS A 17 7.71 12.02 16.46
N GLU A 18 8.65 11.43 17.22
CA GLU A 18 8.44 11.08 18.62
C GLU A 18 8.07 12.31 19.47
N ARG A 19 8.84 13.40 19.33
CA ARG A 19 8.54 14.69 19.97
C ARG A 19 7.17 15.24 19.58
N PHE A 20 6.75 15.04 18.32
CA PHE A 20 5.40 15.41 17.87
C PHE A 20 4.32 14.57 18.56
N VAL A 21 4.51 13.25 18.67
CA VAL A 21 3.54 12.35 19.32
C VAL A 21 3.43 12.67 20.82
N GLU A 22 4.55 12.93 21.49
CA GLU A 22 4.57 13.40 22.88
C GLU A 22 3.77 14.70 23.04
N ALA A 23 4.02 15.70 22.19
CA ALA A 23 3.32 16.98 22.23
C ALA A 23 1.80 16.81 22.00
N VAL A 24 1.40 15.99 21.04
CA VAL A 24 -0.01 15.68 20.77
C VAL A 24 -0.66 14.93 21.94
N THR A 25 0.08 14.04 22.60
CA THR A 25 -0.40 13.29 23.76
C THR A 25 -0.60 14.21 24.96
N GLN A 26 0.34 15.13 25.21
CA GLN A 26 0.20 16.16 26.25
C GLN A 26 -1.01 17.08 26.01
N LEU A 27 -1.37 17.33 24.75
CA LEU A 27 -2.55 18.10 24.37
C LEU A 27 -3.87 17.32 24.45
N GLY A 28 -3.85 16.07 24.95
CA GLY A 28 -5.04 15.25 25.10
C GLY A 28 -5.47 14.53 23.82
N GLY A 29 -4.55 14.34 22.87
CA GLY A 29 -4.74 13.54 21.66
C GLY A 29 -4.93 14.37 20.37
N ALA A 30 -4.97 13.65 19.24
CA ALA A 30 -4.93 14.24 17.90
C ALA A 30 -6.07 15.24 17.62
N GLU A 31 -7.27 14.98 18.16
CA GLU A 31 -8.45 15.83 17.97
C GLU A 31 -8.34 17.17 18.69
N LYS A 32 -7.74 17.16 19.89
CA LYS A 32 -7.58 18.36 20.72
C LYS A 32 -6.31 19.16 20.38
N ALA A 33 -5.30 18.50 19.84
CA ALA A 33 -4.08 19.15 19.41
C ALA A 33 -4.35 20.13 18.25
N THR A 34 -3.77 21.32 18.31
CA THR A 34 -3.80 22.30 17.21
C THR A 34 -2.39 22.54 16.68
N PRO A 35 -2.19 22.85 15.38
CA PRO A 35 -0.84 23.07 14.85
C PRO A 35 -0.04 24.11 15.63
N LYS A 36 -0.70 25.17 16.13
CA LYS A 36 -0.07 26.21 16.97
C LYS A 36 0.36 25.70 18.34
N SER A 37 -0.47 24.91 19.00
CA SER A 37 -0.14 24.36 20.33
C SER A 37 0.98 23.31 20.24
N VAL A 38 0.94 22.45 19.23
CA VAL A 38 2.01 21.48 18.97
C VAL A 38 3.32 22.18 18.65
N MET A 39 3.29 23.26 17.85
CA MET A 39 4.48 24.05 17.53
C MET A 39 5.13 24.65 18.78
N ARG A 40 4.31 25.16 19.71
CA ARG A 40 4.77 25.75 20.96
C ARG A 40 5.45 24.72 21.85
N ILE A 41 4.90 23.51 21.95
CA ILE A 41 5.46 22.43 22.78
C ILE A 41 6.76 21.89 22.17
N MET A 42 6.80 21.69 20.84
CA MET A 42 7.98 21.14 20.18
C MET A 42 9.16 22.12 20.14
N GLY A 43 8.92 23.42 20.01
CA GLY A 43 9.96 24.46 20.07
C GLY A 43 11.09 24.33 19.03
N VAL A 44 10.93 23.51 17.99
CA VAL A 44 11.98 23.20 17.01
C VAL A 44 12.16 24.35 16.02
N LYS A 45 13.39 24.89 15.95
CA LYS A 45 13.76 25.93 14.98
C LYS A 45 13.66 25.39 13.54
N GLY A 46 13.02 26.15 12.66
CA GLY A 46 12.79 25.75 11.26
C GLY A 46 11.52 24.92 11.02
N LEU A 47 10.82 24.51 12.08
CA LEU A 47 9.49 23.91 11.97
C LEU A 47 8.44 25.01 11.77
N THR A 48 7.56 24.82 10.79
CA THR A 48 6.51 25.79 10.46
C THR A 48 5.13 25.21 10.75
N LEU A 49 4.14 26.08 10.90
CA LEU A 49 2.73 25.67 11.04
C LEU A 49 2.26 24.82 9.86
N TYR A 50 2.80 25.02 8.66
CA TYR A 50 2.44 24.24 7.47
C TYR A 50 2.84 22.77 7.63
N HIS A 51 4.09 22.53 8.08
CA HIS A 51 4.59 21.18 8.35
C HIS A 51 3.72 20.47 9.40
N LEU A 52 3.35 21.19 10.46
CA LEU A 52 2.50 20.66 11.52
C LEU A 52 1.06 20.46 11.09
N LYS A 53 0.49 21.35 10.28
CA LYS A 53 -0.87 21.21 9.76
C LYS A 53 -0.99 19.99 8.86
N SER A 54 -0.07 19.84 7.90
CA SER A 54 -0.03 18.68 7.00
C SER A 54 0.18 17.38 7.77
N HIS A 55 1.12 17.37 8.73
CA HIS A 55 1.43 16.18 9.51
C HIS A 55 0.31 15.81 10.49
N LEU A 56 -0.28 16.79 11.17
CA LEU A 56 -1.42 16.57 12.08
C LEU A 56 -2.67 16.08 11.32
N GLN A 57 -2.91 16.59 10.11
CA GLN A 57 -3.98 16.11 9.25
C GLN A 57 -3.78 14.62 8.90
N LYS A 58 -2.58 14.24 8.44
CA LYS A 58 -2.25 12.82 8.17
C LYS A 58 -2.36 11.97 9.43
N PHE A 59 -1.87 12.48 10.56
CA PHE A 59 -1.90 11.78 11.85
C PHE A 59 -3.33 11.49 12.33
N ARG A 60 -4.26 12.44 12.15
CA ARG A 60 -5.69 12.24 12.48
C ARG A 60 -6.33 11.17 11.60
N LEU A 61 -6.12 11.24 10.28
CA LEU A 61 -6.67 10.28 9.33
C LEU A 61 -6.16 8.85 9.60
N GLY A 62 -4.87 8.70 9.89
CA GLY A 62 -4.28 7.40 10.25
C GLY A 62 -4.77 6.86 11.59
N LYS A 63 -5.08 7.72 12.57
CA LYS A 63 -5.59 7.31 13.89
C LYS A 63 -7.08 6.96 13.90
N GLN A 64 -7.88 7.59 13.02
CA GLN A 64 -9.30 7.29 12.85
C GLN A 64 -9.53 5.88 12.28
N LEU A 65 -8.69 5.44 11.32
CA LEU A 65 -8.75 4.05 10.78
C LEU A 65 -8.54 2.97 11.86
N ASN A 66 -7.83 3.30 12.93
CA ASN A 66 -7.56 2.39 14.05
C ASN A 66 -8.59 2.50 15.18
N LYS A 67 -9.49 3.48 15.14
CA LYS A 67 -10.50 3.68 16.19
C LYS A 67 -11.69 2.72 16.05
N ASP A 68 -11.93 2.20 14.84
CA ASP A 68 -12.99 1.22 14.58
C ASP A 68 -12.62 -0.21 15.05
N THR A 69 -11.40 -0.44 15.57
CA THR A 69 -10.92 -1.79 15.90
C THR A 69 -10.50 -2.03 17.35
N ASN A 70 -10.40 -1.05 18.26
CA ASN A 70 -9.90 -1.40 19.60
C ASN A 70 -10.23 -0.44 20.75
N VAL A 71 -11.23 -0.82 21.56
CA VAL A 71 -11.30 -0.49 23.00
C VAL A 71 -10.44 -1.52 23.74
N ALA A 72 -9.13 -1.54 23.52
CA ALA A 72 -8.17 -2.14 24.43
C ALA A 72 -6.74 -1.81 23.99
N ASN A 73 -5.98 -1.47 25.01
CA ASN A 73 -4.54 -1.58 25.09
C ASN A 73 -3.68 -0.41 24.60
N ARG A 74 -2.91 0.07 25.56
CA ARG A 74 -1.93 1.14 25.51
C ARG A 74 -0.63 0.55 24.94
N ASN A 75 0.14 1.42 24.28
CA ASN A 75 1.50 1.21 23.76
C ASN A 75 1.57 0.58 22.36
N ALA A 76 1.64 1.43 21.33
CA ALA A 76 2.15 1.01 20.02
C ALA A 76 2.77 2.19 19.27
N CYS A 77 4.08 2.09 19.00
CA CYS A 77 4.63 2.49 17.71
C CYS A 77 5.62 1.42 17.20
N PRO A 78 5.09 0.41 16.46
CA PRO A 78 5.79 -0.21 15.32
C PRO A 78 5.05 0.01 13.98
N HIS A 79 3.99 0.83 13.95
CA HIS A 79 2.98 0.74 12.89
C HIS A 79 3.36 1.34 11.52
N HIS A 80 4.40 2.18 11.45
CA HIS A 80 4.86 2.74 10.17
C HIS A 80 5.64 1.73 9.29
N PHE A 81 6.11 0.62 9.88
CA PHE A 81 6.81 -0.46 9.15
C PHE A 81 5.84 -1.55 8.63
N ALA A 82 4.75 -1.81 9.37
CA ALA A 82 3.76 -2.83 9.00
C ALA A 82 2.90 -2.42 7.80
N SER A 83 2.53 -1.14 7.68
CA SER A 83 1.79 -0.63 6.51
C SER A 83 2.59 -0.77 5.20
N SER A 84 3.92 -0.58 5.26
CA SER A 84 4.80 -0.80 4.10
C SER A 84 4.83 -2.27 3.69
N GLN A 85 4.99 -3.18 4.66
CA GLN A 85 4.99 -4.63 4.40
C GLN A 85 3.64 -5.15 3.88
N ILE A 86 2.51 -4.65 4.38
CA ILE A 86 1.18 -5.04 3.88
C ILE A 86 1.01 -4.62 2.42
N THR A 87 1.51 -3.44 2.04
CA THR A 87 1.45 -2.95 0.65
C THR A 87 2.34 -3.79 -0.27
N GLU A 88 3.54 -4.17 0.18
CA GLU A 88 4.45 -5.06 -0.56
C GLU A 88 3.88 -6.47 -0.69
N ALA A 89 3.33 -7.03 0.39
CA ALA A 89 2.69 -8.34 0.37
C ALA A 89 1.49 -8.36 -0.59
N LEU A 90 0.66 -7.31 -0.62
CA LEU A 90 -0.44 -7.19 -1.57
C LEU A 90 0.06 -7.08 -3.01
N ARG A 91 1.16 -6.36 -3.26
CA ARG A 91 1.77 -6.28 -4.60
C ARG A 91 2.29 -7.64 -5.07
N LEU A 92 2.99 -8.38 -4.20
CA LEU A 92 3.44 -9.75 -4.50
C LEU A 92 2.26 -10.69 -4.74
N GLN A 93 1.18 -10.57 -3.94
CA GLN A 93 -0.06 -11.32 -4.15
C GLN A 93 -0.65 -11.08 -5.55
N MET A 94 -0.70 -9.81 -5.99
CA MET A 94 -1.19 -9.46 -7.33
C MET A 94 -0.32 -10.07 -8.44
N GLU A 95 1.01 -10.08 -8.26
CA GLU A 95 1.93 -10.67 -9.24
C GLU A 95 1.81 -12.19 -9.32
N VAL A 96 1.63 -12.86 -8.18
CA VAL A 96 1.33 -14.31 -8.14
C VAL A 96 0.02 -14.62 -8.84
N GLN A 97 -1.04 -13.83 -8.57
CA GLN A 97 -2.33 -13.99 -9.25
C GLN A 97 -2.22 -13.79 -10.77
N LYS A 98 -1.47 -12.77 -11.22
CA LYS A 98 -1.23 -12.52 -12.64
C LYS A 98 -0.54 -13.70 -13.32
N LYS A 99 0.56 -14.20 -12.73
CA LYS A 99 1.29 -15.35 -13.28
C LYS A 99 0.43 -16.61 -13.34
N LEU A 100 -0.40 -16.85 -12.32
CA LEU A 100 -1.32 -17.98 -12.31
C LEU A 100 -2.34 -17.87 -13.47
N HIS A 101 -2.86 -16.66 -13.71
CA HIS A 101 -3.80 -16.43 -14.80
C HIS A 101 -3.17 -16.71 -16.17
N GLU A 102 -1.96 -16.20 -16.40
CA GLU A 102 -1.19 -16.46 -17.63
C GLU A 102 -0.94 -17.96 -17.84
N GLN A 103 -0.61 -18.71 -16.77
CA GLN A 103 -0.43 -20.15 -16.88
C GLN A 103 -1.74 -20.89 -17.24
N LEU A 104 -2.87 -20.48 -16.66
CA LEU A 104 -4.17 -21.06 -16.99
C LEU A 104 -4.56 -20.79 -18.44
N GLU A 105 -4.22 -19.61 -18.99
CA GLU A 105 -4.45 -19.29 -20.40
C GLU A 105 -3.60 -20.17 -21.32
N VAL A 106 -2.32 -20.35 -21.00
CA VAL A 106 -1.43 -21.25 -21.74
C VAL A 106 -1.96 -22.69 -21.70
N GLN A 107 -2.39 -23.17 -20.53
CA GLN A 107 -2.94 -24.51 -20.38
C GLN A 107 -4.23 -24.69 -21.20
N ARG A 108 -5.14 -23.70 -21.18
CA ARG A 108 -6.35 -23.69 -21.99
C ARG A 108 -6.02 -23.75 -23.48
N HIS A 109 -5.04 -22.97 -23.94
CA HIS A 109 -4.65 -22.98 -25.34
C HIS A 109 -4.06 -24.33 -25.78
N LEU A 110 -3.21 -24.93 -24.94
CA LEU A 110 -2.66 -26.25 -25.20
C LEU A 110 -3.76 -27.32 -25.30
N GLN A 111 -4.74 -27.29 -24.40
CA GLN A 111 -5.89 -28.19 -24.42
C GLN A 111 -6.66 -28.10 -25.75
N LEU A 112 -6.94 -26.88 -26.22
CA LEU A 112 -7.61 -26.67 -27.51
C LEU A 112 -6.81 -27.24 -28.69
N ARG A 113 -5.48 -27.13 -28.66
CA ARG A 113 -4.61 -27.71 -29.70
C ARG A 113 -4.66 -29.23 -29.68
N ILE A 114 -4.62 -29.85 -28.51
CA ILE A 114 -4.72 -31.31 -28.36
C ILE A 114 -6.07 -31.80 -28.89
N GLU A 115 -7.17 -31.12 -28.54
CA GLU A 115 -8.50 -31.45 -29.04
C GLU A 115 -8.61 -31.31 -30.56
N ALA A 116 -8.02 -30.27 -31.14
CA ALA A 116 -7.99 -30.09 -32.59
C ALA A 116 -7.21 -31.20 -33.29
N GLN A 117 -6.06 -31.60 -32.74
CA GLN A 117 -5.28 -32.73 -33.27
C GLN A 117 -6.05 -34.06 -33.17
N GLY A 118 -6.76 -34.29 -32.06
CA GLY A 118 -7.60 -35.47 -31.89
C GLY A 118 -8.72 -35.54 -32.94
N LYS A 119 -9.43 -34.42 -33.15
CA LYS A 119 -10.46 -34.32 -34.20
C LYS A 119 -9.91 -34.55 -35.60
N TYR A 120 -8.74 -33.98 -35.89
CA TYR A 120 -8.08 -34.16 -37.19
C TYR A 120 -7.72 -35.63 -37.47
N LEU A 121 -7.14 -36.32 -36.48
CA LEU A 121 -6.80 -37.73 -36.61
C LEU A 121 -8.06 -38.59 -36.79
N GLN A 122 -9.13 -38.29 -36.06
CA GLN A 122 -10.40 -39.00 -36.19
C GLN A 122 -10.99 -38.85 -37.60
N ALA A 123 -10.96 -37.64 -38.18
CA ALA A 123 -11.40 -37.39 -39.54
C ALA A 123 -10.55 -38.13 -40.59
N LEU A 124 -9.23 -38.22 -40.39
CA LEU A 124 -8.35 -39.00 -41.26
C LEU A 124 -8.68 -40.50 -41.23
N LEU A 125 -8.90 -41.05 -40.03
CA LEU A 125 -9.24 -42.47 -39.86
C LEU A 125 -10.59 -42.81 -40.50
N GLU A 126 -11.59 -41.93 -40.33
CA GLU A 126 -12.91 -42.09 -40.94
C GLU A 126 -12.82 -42.07 -42.47
N LYS A 127 -12.10 -41.09 -43.02
CA LYS A 127 -11.88 -41.00 -44.47
C LYS A 127 -11.12 -42.20 -45.04
N ALA A 128 -10.13 -42.72 -44.31
CA ALA A 128 -9.42 -43.93 -44.70
C ALA A 128 -10.38 -45.14 -44.73
N ARG A 129 -11.24 -45.29 -43.72
CA ARG A 129 -12.25 -46.35 -43.67
C ARG A 129 -13.23 -46.27 -44.84
N GLU A 130 -13.67 -45.08 -45.22
CA GLU A 130 -14.55 -44.86 -46.38
C GLU A 130 -13.85 -45.20 -47.70
N THR A 131 -12.55 -44.86 -47.85
CA THR A 131 -11.81 -45.18 -49.08
C THR A 131 -11.52 -46.67 -49.29
N PHE A 132 -11.60 -47.49 -48.24
CA PHE A 132 -11.36 -48.94 -48.30
C PHE A 132 -12.62 -49.79 -48.10
N SER A 133 -13.81 -49.16 -48.03
CA SER A 133 -15.12 -49.83 -48.00
C SER A 133 -15.80 -49.78 -49.36
#